data_AF-A0A1F2T6B3-F1
#
_entry.id   AF-A0A1F2T6B3-F1
#
_cell.length_a   1.000
_cell.length_b   1.000
_cell.length_c   1.000
_cell.angle_alpha   90.00
_cell.angle_beta   90.00
_cell.angle_gamma   90.00
#
_symmetry.space_group_name_H-M   'P 1'
#
loop_
_entity.id
_entity.type
_entity.pdbx_description
1 polymer ?
#
loop_
_entity_poly.entity_id
_entity_poly.type
_entity_poly.pdbx_seq_one_letter_code
_entity_poly.pdbx_strand_id
1 'polypeptide(L)'
;MQRLIEQPAGDGDVFAGPGRVGRVHYHLSVYRQFSDAEGEPVPGHIEVEGRITPIDVSDLIETNLERSELTLHLADGRALDFLIANEGGTIRSTGRGLHQR
;
A
#
# COMPACT_ATOMS: atom_id res chain seq x y z
N MET A 1 -18.91 -4.15 8.75
CA MET A 1 -17.82 -3.88 9.72
C MET A 1 -16.45 -4.06 9.06
N GLN A 2 -15.42 -3.32 9.49
CA GLN A 2 -14.03 -3.55 9.09
C GLN A 2 -13.27 -4.31 10.17
N ARG A 3 -12.45 -5.29 9.77
CA ARG A 3 -11.56 -6.00 10.67
C ARG A 3 -10.14 -5.98 10.11
N LEU A 4 -9.18 -5.65 10.97
CA LEU A 4 -7.76 -5.81 10.68
C LEU A 4 -7.44 -7.31 10.58
N ILE A 5 -6.90 -7.75 9.44
CA ILE A 5 -6.59 -9.15 9.16
C ILE A 5 -5.10 -9.43 9.08
N GLU A 6 -4.28 -8.42 8.81
CA GLU A 6 -2.85 -8.57 8.62
C GLU A 6 -2.09 -7.26 8.90
N GLN A 7 -0.85 -7.36 9.34
CA GLN A 7 0.06 -6.22 9.54
C GLN A 7 1.47 -6.50 9.03
N PRO A 8 1.67 -6.60 7.70
CA PRO A 8 2.99 -6.86 7.16
C PRO A 8 3.89 -5.63 7.36
N ALA A 9 5.13 -5.89 7.75
CA ALA A 9 6.18 -4.89 7.90
C ALA A 9 7.49 -5.45 7.36
N GLY A 10 8.35 -4.59 6.83
CA GLY A 10 9.61 -5.00 6.22
C GLY A 10 10.14 -3.95 5.26
N ASP A 11 11.08 -4.36 4.41
CA ASP A 11 11.62 -3.49 3.38
C ASP A 11 11.02 -3.87 2.03
N GLY A 12 10.79 -2.86 1.19
CA GLY A 12 10.26 -3.05 -0.15
C GLY A 12 10.79 -2.01 -1.14
N ASP A 13 10.60 -2.30 -2.41
CA ASP A 13 10.98 -1.42 -3.51
C ASP A 13 9.75 -0.69 -4.04
N VAL A 14 9.86 0.62 -4.23
CA VAL A 14 8.79 1.49 -4.76
C VAL A 14 9.05 1.78 -6.23
N PHE A 15 7.99 1.70 -7.03
CA PHE A 15 8.00 1.90 -8.48
C PHE A 15 6.98 2.97 -8.89
N ALA A 16 7.34 3.75 -9.91
CA ALA A 16 6.45 4.64 -10.64
C ALA A 16 6.38 4.11 -12.09
N GLY A 17 5.31 3.37 -12.38
CA GLY A 17 5.23 2.57 -13.62
C GLY A 17 6.40 1.58 -13.72
N PRO A 18 7.18 1.56 -14.81
CA PRO A 18 8.30 0.64 -14.98
C PRO A 18 9.58 1.05 -14.23
N GLY A 19 9.66 2.27 -13.69
CA GLY A 19 10.87 2.81 -13.06
C GLY A 19 10.89 2.59 -11.55
N ARG A 20 11.93 1.92 -11.02
CA ARG A 20 12.18 1.85 -9.57
C ARG A 20 12.57 3.25 -9.07
N VAL A 21 11.81 3.76 -8.11
CA VAL A 21 11.99 5.09 -7.51
C VAL A 21 12.90 5.01 -6.29
N GLY A 22 12.79 3.94 -5.49
CA GLY A 22 13.62 3.77 -4.30
C GLY A 22 13.23 2.56 -3.46
N ARG A 23 13.86 2.42 -2.30
CA ARG A 23 13.58 1.42 -1.29
C ARG A 23 13.03 2.09 -0.04
N VAL A 24 12.06 1.45 0.59
CA VAL A 24 11.41 1.94 1.80
C VAL A 24 11.31 0.85 2.84
N HIS A 25 11.30 1.25 4.11
CA HIS A 25 10.77 0.44 5.18
C HIS A 25 9.26 0.69 5.27
N TYR A 26 8.44 -0.36 5.20
CA TYR A 26 6.99 -0.26 5.26
C TYR A 26 6.44 -0.87 6.54
N HIS A 27 5.32 -0.30 7.00
CA HIS A 27 4.45 -0.88 8.01
C HIS A 27 3.01 -0.71 7.56
N LEU A 28 2.33 -1.82 7.25
CA LEU A 28 0.99 -1.82 6.68
C LEU A 28 -0.03 -2.39 7.67
N SER A 29 -1.28 -2.01 7.47
CA SER A 29 -2.47 -2.55 8.13
C SER A 29 -3.46 -2.92 7.04
N VAL A 30 -3.75 -4.21 6.92
CA VAL A 30 -4.68 -4.75 5.92
C VAL A 30 -6.02 -4.99 6.59
N TYR A 31 -7.05 -4.30 6.13
CA TYR A 31 -8.42 -4.40 6.61
C TYR A 31 -9.27 -5.14 5.59
N ARG A 32 -10.18 -5.98 6.09
CA ARG A 32 -11.24 -6.58 5.27
C ARG A 32 -12.58 -6.02 5.72
N GLN A 33 -13.35 -5.50 4.76
CA GLN A 33 -14.75 -5.15 4.97
C GLN A 33 -15.61 -6.42 4.91
N PHE A 34 -16.43 -6.60 5.94
CA PHE A 34 -17.50 -7.59 5.99
C PHE A 34 -18.82 -6.84 5.93
N SER A 35 -19.70 -7.23 5.00
CA SER A 35 -21.10 -6.79 5.02
C SER A 35 -21.91 -7.82 5.80
N ASP A 36 -22.72 -7.37 6.76
CA ASP A 36 -23.68 -8.22 7.50
C ASP A 36 -25.00 -8.39 6.71
N ALA A 37 -25.01 -8.09 5.41
CA ALA A 37 -26.19 -8.32 4.57
C ALA A 37 -26.41 -9.83 4.41
N GLU A 38 -27.40 -10.34 5.15
CA GLU A 38 -27.92 -11.70 5.03
C GLU A 38 -28.24 -12.03 3.56
N GLY A 39 -27.47 -12.95 2.97
CA GLY A 39 -27.89 -13.69 1.76
C GLY A 39 -26.94 -13.68 0.57
N GLU A 40 -26.00 -12.74 0.46
CA GLU A 40 -25.10 -12.66 -0.70
C GLU A 40 -23.64 -12.56 -0.23
N PRO A 41 -22.73 -13.47 -0.63
CA PRO A 41 -21.32 -13.37 -0.32
C PRO A 41 -20.69 -12.24 -1.15
N VAL A 42 -20.84 -11.00 -0.70
CA VAL A 42 -20.12 -9.86 -1.28
C VAL A 42 -18.63 -10.10 -1.03
N PRO A 43 -17.78 -10.14 -2.07
CA PRO A 43 -16.34 -10.23 -1.88
C PRO A 43 -15.88 -9.07 -0.99
N GLY A 44 -15.41 -9.39 0.21
CA GLY A 44 -14.99 -8.37 1.17
C GLY A 44 -13.90 -7.50 0.57
N HIS A 45 -14.16 -6.19 0.46
CA HIS A 45 -13.19 -5.23 -0.04
C HIS A 45 -11.97 -5.22 0.89
N ILE A 46 -10.77 -5.33 0.31
CA ILE A 46 -9.50 -5.21 1.04
C ILE A 46 -9.06 -3.76 0.93
N GLU A 47 -8.85 -3.14 2.08
CA GLU A 47 -8.28 -1.80 2.20
C GLU A 47 -6.94 -1.92 2.91
N VAL A 48 -5.91 -1.27 2.37
CA VAL A 48 -4.59 -1.24 3.01
C VAL A 48 -4.24 0.20 3.31
N GLU A 49 -3.92 0.46 4.57
CA GLU A 49 -3.31 1.72 5.00
C GLU A 49 -1.96 1.43 5.62
N GLY A 50 -1.05 2.39 5.60
CA GLY A 50 0.24 2.17 6.22
C GLY A 50 1.12 3.39 6.25
N ARG A 51 2.38 3.14 6.59
CA ARG A 51 3.44 4.13 6.57
C ARG A 51 4.67 3.56 5.87
N ILE A 52 5.34 4.42 5.12
CA ILE A 52 6.64 4.14 4.52
C ILE A 52 7.67 5.14 5.04
N THR A 53 8.90 4.66 5.21
CA THR A 53 10.08 5.48 5.54
C THR A 53 11.15 5.19 4.49
N PRO A 54 11.63 6.19 3.74
CA PRO A 54 12.68 5.97 2.74
C PRO A 54 13.98 5.43 3.35
N ILE A 55 14.64 4.48 2.66
CA ILE A 55 15.93 3.89 3.08
C ILE A 55 17.08 4.48 2.28
N ASP A 56 16.97 4.55 0.95
CA ASP A 56 18.07 4.89 0.04
C ASP A 56 17.82 6.15 -0.81
N VAL A 57 16.65 6.81 -0.70
CA VAL A 57 16.31 7.99 -1.51
C VAL A 57 15.58 9.06 -0.68
N SER A 58 16.17 10.26 -0.61
CA SER A 58 15.59 11.43 0.09
C SER A 58 14.43 12.11 -0.67
N ASP A 59 14.30 11.88 -1.97
CA ASP A 59 13.43 12.68 -2.86
C ASP A 59 12.06 12.04 -3.16
N LEU A 60 11.76 10.87 -2.58
CA LEU A 60 10.51 10.12 -2.80
C LEU A 60 9.28 10.91 -2.30
N ILE A 61 9.47 11.72 -1.27
CA ILE A 61 8.42 12.54 -0.65
C ILE A 61 8.46 13.97 -1.19
N GLU A 62 9.63 14.50 -1.52
CA GLU A 62 9.80 15.89 -1.97
C GLU A 62 9.45 16.11 -3.46
N THR A 63 9.57 15.07 -4.31
CA THR A 63 9.40 15.23 -5.77
C THR A 63 7.99 14.91 -6.23
N ASN A 64 7.00 15.80 -6.02
CA ASN A 64 5.71 15.85 -6.76
C ASN A 64 4.97 14.51 -7.01
N LEU A 65 5.23 13.48 -6.20
CA LEU A 65 4.62 12.15 -6.30
C LEU A 65 3.24 12.11 -5.63
N GLU A 66 2.82 13.23 -5.02
CA GLU A 66 1.54 13.40 -4.34
C GLU A 66 0.30 13.07 -5.20
N ARG A 67 0.46 12.88 -6.52
CA ARG A 67 -0.65 12.58 -7.43
C ARG A 67 -0.44 11.38 -8.35
N SER A 68 0.70 10.71 -8.28
CA SER A 68 0.97 9.54 -9.13
C SER A 68 0.79 8.27 -8.33
N GLU A 69 0.02 7.33 -8.86
CA GLU A 69 -0.08 5.99 -8.28
C GLU A 69 1.30 5.31 -8.32
N LEU A 70 1.71 4.77 -7.18
CA LEU A 70 2.96 4.07 -6.98
C LEU A 70 2.68 2.60 -6.69
N THR A 71 3.64 1.75 -7.00
CA THR A 71 3.57 0.32 -6.65
C THR A 71 4.69 -0.02 -5.68
N LEU A 72 4.35 -0.55 -4.51
CA LEU A 72 5.29 -1.11 -3.53
C LEU A 72 5.39 -2.61 -3.78
N HIS A 73 6.60 -3.11 -4.05
CA HIS A 73 6.89 -4.53 -4.03
C HIS A 73 7.30 -4.95 -2.61
N LEU A 74 6.50 -5.80 -1.99
CA LEU A 74 6.72 -6.32 -0.65
C LEU A 74 7.73 -7.47 -0.68
N ALA A 75 8.39 -7.70 0.46
CA ALA A 75 9.38 -8.78 0.60
C ALA A 75 8.78 -10.19 0.43
N ASP A 76 7.47 -10.34 0.58
CA ASP A 76 6.75 -11.62 0.44
C ASP A 76 6.29 -11.92 -0.99
N GLY A 77 6.68 -11.09 -1.97
CA GLY A 77 6.34 -11.27 -3.38
C GLY A 77 5.01 -10.63 -3.80
N ARG A 78 4.29 -9.98 -2.88
CA ARG A 78 3.10 -9.18 -3.22
C ARG A 78 3.47 -7.80 -3.73
N ALA A 79 2.51 -7.17 -4.40
CA ALA A 79 2.56 -5.78 -4.81
C ALA A 79 1.37 -5.01 -4.23
N LEU A 80 1.59 -3.76 -3.83
CA LEU A 80 0.55 -2.85 -3.37
C LEU A 80 0.57 -1.59 -4.24
N ASP A 81 -0.53 -1.33 -4.92
CA ASP A 81 -0.75 -0.03 -5.56
C ASP A 81 -1.25 0.97 -4.51
N PHE A 82 -0.62 2.13 -4.43
CA PHE A 82 -0.89 3.12 -3.38
C PHE A 82 -0.68 4.57 -3.83
N LEU A 83 -1.26 5.48 -3.04
CA LEU A 83 -0.93 6.90 -3.03
C LEU A 83 -0.34 7.31 -1.68
N ILE A 84 0.55 8.30 -1.71
CA ILE A 84 1.04 8.97 -0.52
C ILE A 84 -0.05 9.94 -0.06
N ALA A 85 -0.56 9.74 1.15
CA ALA A 85 -1.62 10.54 1.74
C ALA A 85 -1.11 11.83 2.41
N ASN A 86 0.16 11.85 2.84
CA ASN A 86 0.81 13.02 3.43
C ASN A 86 2.34 12.91 3.41
N GLU A 87 3.01 14.03 3.68
CA GLU A 87 4.48 14.15 3.80
C GLU A 87 5.08 13.27 4.91
N GLY A 88 4.27 12.82 5.88
CA GLY A 88 4.69 11.89 6.94
C GLY A 88 4.93 10.46 6.47
N GLY A 89 4.72 10.18 5.17
CA GLY A 89 4.87 8.87 4.57
C GLY A 89 3.65 7.96 4.80
N THR A 90 2.50 8.51 5.21
CA THR A 90 1.26 7.73 5.26
C THR A 90 0.84 7.36 3.84
N ILE A 91 0.44 6.11 3.63
CA ILE A 91 -0.02 5.60 2.34
C ILE A 91 -1.40 4.97 2.44
N ARG A 92 -2.12 4.95 1.32
CA ARG A 92 -3.40 4.27 1.16
C ARG A 92 -3.43 3.49 -0.14
N SER A 93 -3.98 2.27 -0.08
CA SER A 93 -4.19 1.45 -1.26
C SER A 93 -5.09 2.15 -2.28
N THR A 94 -4.73 2.03 -3.55
CA THR A 94 -5.54 2.51 -4.69
C THR A 94 -5.67 1.41 -5.73
N GLY A 95 -6.46 1.67 -6.78
CA GLY A 95 -6.56 0.78 -7.94
C GLY A 95 -6.89 -0.66 -7.55
N ARG A 96 -5.93 -1.56 -7.76
CA ARG A 96 -6.03 -3.00 -7.46
C ARG A 96 -5.79 -3.33 -5.99
N GLY A 97 -5.18 -2.41 -5.24
CA GLY A 97 -4.72 -2.64 -3.88
C GLY A 97 -3.64 -3.71 -3.82
N LEU A 98 -3.71 -4.57 -2.80
CA LEU A 98 -2.74 -5.63 -2.57
C LEU A 98 -3.00 -6.83 -3.48
N HIS A 99 -2.02 -7.19 -4.30
CA HIS A 99 -2.12 -8.26 -5.29
C HIS A 99 -0.82 -9.06 -5.42
N GLN A 100 -0.88 -10.18 -6.14
CA GLN A 100 0.30 -11.00 -6.47
C GLN A 100 1.00 -10.41 -7.68
N ARG A 101 2.35 -10.41 -7.67
CA ARG A 101 3.18 -9.96 -8.79
C ARG A 101 3.20 -10.98 -9.93
#